data_AF-A0A396NJZ5-F1
#
_entry.id   AF-A0A396NJZ5-F1
#
_cell.length_a   1.000
_cell.length_b   1.000
_cell.length_c   1.000
_cell.angle_alpha   90.00
_cell.angle_beta   90.00
_cell.angle_gamma   90.00
#
_symmetry.space_group_name_H-M   'P 1'
#
loop_
_entity.id
_entity.type
_entity.pdbx_description
1 polymer ?
#
loop_
_entity_poly.entity_id
_entity_poly.type
_entity_poly.pdbx_seq_one_letter_code
_entity_poly.pdbx_strand_id
1 'polypeptide(L)'
;MQALSEKGTALLAKFKKFQKLSLVLYALAAMAFVFAGNILLTIIIVALDIFLEIKLYRCPHCGKGLDCRRRVNEDTVCPKCEKYIFRGL
;
A
#
# COMPACT_ATOMS: atom_id res chain seq x y z
N MET A 1 -11.78 -15.20 18.75
CA MET A 1 -10.90 -14.86 17.61
C MET A 1 -11.64 -15.24 16.33
N GLN A 2 -12.19 -14.28 15.59
CA GLN A 2 -12.85 -14.59 14.31
C GLN A 2 -11.77 -14.78 13.24
N ALA A 3 -11.81 -15.90 12.54
CA ALA A 3 -10.84 -16.27 11.52
C ALA A 3 -10.81 -15.24 10.40
N LEU A 4 -9.60 -14.82 10.01
CA LEU A 4 -9.39 -14.04 8.80
C LEU A 4 -9.82 -14.90 7.59
N SER A 5 -10.70 -14.36 6.75
CA SER A 5 -11.06 -14.99 5.48
C SER A 5 -9.83 -15.14 4.59
N GLU A 6 -9.78 -16.17 3.75
CA GLU A 6 -8.68 -16.47 2.82
C GLU A 6 -8.35 -15.27 1.90
N LYS A 7 -9.39 -14.48 1.57
CA LYS A 7 -9.23 -13.22 0.82
C LYS A 7 -8.56 -12.12 1.64
N GLY A 8 -8.88 -12.03 2.92
CA GLY A 8 -8.30 -11.07 3.86
C GLY A 8 -6.82 -11.33 4.12
N THR A 9 -6.42 -12.59 4.29
CA THR A 9 -5.01 -12.97 4.47
C THR A 9 -4.20 -12.69 3.21
N ALA A 10 -4.74 -13.00 2.02
CA ALA A 10 -4.11 -12.68 0.74
C ALA A 10 -3.95 -11.16 0.55
N LEU A 11 -4.94 -10.35 0.94
CA LEU A 11 -4.86 -8.90 0.86
C LEU A 11 -3.81 -8.34 1.84
N LEU A 12 -3.77 -8.84 3.07
CA LEU A 12 -2.78 -8.44 4.08
C LEU A 12 -1.35 -8.78 3.64
N ALA A 13 -1.14 -9.98 3.10
CA ALA A 13 0.15 -10.40 2.57
C ALA A 13 0.59 -9.51 1.39
N LYS A 14 -0.35 -9.16 0.49
CA LYS A 14 -0.11 -8.19 -0.59
C LYS A 14 0.26 -6.82 -0.05
N PHE A 15 -0.44 -6.31 0.96
CA PHE A 15 -0.13 -5.02 1.60
C PHE A 15 1.27 -5.00 2.22
N LYS A 16 1.64 -6.03 3.01
CA LYS A 16 2.99 -6.12 3.60
C LYS A 16 4.07 -6.23 2.54
N LYS A 17 3.82 -7.02 1.48
CA LYS A 17 4.75 -7.14 0.34
C LYS A 17 4.89 -5.82 -0.41
N PHE A 18 3.78 -5.11 -0.62
CA PHE A 18 3.76 -3.83 -1.29
C PHE A 18 4.45 -2.73 -0.48
N GLN A 19 4.23 -2.66 0.84
CA GLN A 19 4.91 -1.71 1.71
C GLN A 19 6.45 -1.89 1.67
N LYS A 20 6.93 -3.14 1.66
CA LYS A 20 8.36 -3.42 1.44
C LYS A 20 8.81 -3.01 0.04
N LEU A 21 8.00 -3.28 -0.98
CA LEU A 21 8.32 -2.96 -2.37
C LEU A 21 8.43 -1.45 -2.61
N SER A 22 7.46 -0.66 -2.12
CA SER A 22 7.50 0.80 -2.25
C SER A 22 8.68 1.41 -1.50
N LEU A 23 9.04 0.89 -0.32
CA LEU A 23 10.25 1.35 0.37
C LEU A 23 11.51 1.13 -0.48
N VAL A 24 11.61 -0.04 -1.13
CA VAL A 24 12.73 -0.39 -2.01
C VAL A 24 12.72 0.46 -3.28
N LEU A 25 11.56 0.69 -3.89
CA LEU A 25 11.41 1.53 -5.08
C LEU A 25 11.76 2.99 -4.80
N TYR A 26 11.33 3.55 -3.66
CA TYR A 26 11.75 4.88 -3.22
C TYR A 26 13.26 4.98 -3.01
N ALA A 27 13.88 3.97 -2.40
CA ALA A 27 15.34 3.93 -2.25
C ALA A 27 16.05 3.88 -3.61
N LEU A 28 15.56 3.03 -4.54
CA LEU A 28 16.05 2.96 -5.92
C LEU A 28 15.89 4.30 -6.66
N ALA A 29 14.75 4.97 -6.50
CA ALA A 29 14.48 6.27 -7.11
C ALA A 29 15.45 7.35 -6.59
N ALA A 30 15.72 7.35 -5.28
CA ALA A 30 16.69 8.25 -4.66
C ALA A 30 18.11 7.99 -5.16
N MET A 31 18.51 6.71 -5.24
CA MET A 31 19.83 6.33 -5.78
C MET A 31 19.95 6.69 -7.27
N ALA A 32 18.91 6.46 -8.07
CA ALA A 32 18.88 6.84 -9.48
C ALA A 32 18.97 8.37 -9.68
N PHE A 33 18.31 9.14 -8.81
CA PHE A 33 18.40 10.60 -8.83
C PHE A 33 19.81 11.10 -8.48
N VAL A 34 20.40 10.58 -7.40
CA VAL A 34 21.70 11.02 -6.88
C VAL A 34 22.87 10.57 -7.76
N PHE A 35 22.87 9.32 -8.23
CA PHE A 35 24.02 8.76 -8.96
C PHE A 35 23.94 8.93 -10.47
N ALA A 36 22.75 8.84 -11.07
CA ALA A 36 22.60 8.89 -12.52
C ALA A 36 22.13 10.26 -13.03
N GLY A 37 21.68 11.16 -12.15
CA GLY A 37 21.11 12.47 -12.53
C GLY A 37 19.90 12.34 -13.46
N ASN A 38 19.31 11.15 -13.54
CA ASN A 38 18.40 10.76 -14.62
C ASN A 38 16.96 11.05 -14.18
N ILE A 39 16.63 12.34 -14.16
CA ILE A 39 15.38 12.90 -13.61
C ILE A 39 14.14 12.22 -14.19
N LEU A 40 14.16 11.90 -15.49
CA LEU A 40 13.03 11.27 -16.18
C LEU A 40 12.67 9.90 -15.57
N LEU A 41 13.69 9.09 -15.25
CA LEU A 41 13.54 7.76 -14.67
C LEU A 41 13.03 7.84 -13.23
N THR A 42 13.54 8.79 -12.44
CA THR A 42 13.05 9.06 -11.08
C THR A 42 11.57 9.46 -11.11
N ILE A 43 11.14 10.34 -12.03
CA ILE A 43 9.73 10.75 -12.16
C ILE A 43 8.85 9.54 -12.48
N ILE A 44 9.27 8.67 -13.41
CA ILE A 44 8.50 7.48 -13.78
C ILE A 44 8.34 6.53 -12.60
N ILE A 45 9.43 6.25 -11.86
CA ILE A 45 9.39 5.35 -10.70
C ILE A 45 8.46 5.92 -9.62
N VAL A 46 8.60 7.20 -9.27
CA VAL A 46 7.77 7.86 -8.25
C VAL A 46 6.30 7.89 -8.67
N ALA A 47 6.00 8.17 -9.95
CA ALA A 47 4.63 8.16 -10.46
C ALA A 47 4.00 6.77 -10.37
N LEU A 48 4.75 5.71 -10.71
CA LEU A 48 4.29 4.33 -10.58
C LEU A 48 4.03 3.95 -9.12
N ASP A 49 4.93 4.30 -8.20
CA ASP A 49 4.76 4.06 -6.76
C ASP A 49 3.47 4.71 -6.24
N ILE A 50 3.28 6.01 -6.53
CA ILE A 50 2.08 6.76 -6.11
C ILE A 50 0.82 6.12 -6.72
N PHE A 51 0.86 5.73 -7.99
CA PHE A 51 -0.29 5.11 -8.64
C PHE A 51 -0.69 3.77 -7.99
N LEU A 52 0.31 2.94 -7.67
CA LEU A 52 0.10 1.67 -6.99
C LEU A 52 -0.37 1.88 -5.54
N GLU A 53 0.18 2.87 -4.81
CA GLU A 53 -0.29 3.25 -3.48
C GLU A 53 -1.77 3.66 -3.53
N ILE A 54 -2.17 4.55 -4.45
CA ILE A 54 -3.56 5.02 -4.56
C ILE A 54 -4.53 3.87 -4.86
N LYS A 55 -4.12 2.88 -5.67
CA LYS A 55 -4.96 1.71 -5.95
C LYS A 55 -5.04 0.75 -4.77
N LEU A 56 -3.93 0.53 -4.06
CA LEU A 56 -3.87 -0.46 -2.99
C LEU A 56 -4.43 0.07 -1.67
N TYR A 57 -4.15 1.32 -1.29
CA TYR A 57 -4.68 1.99 -0.10
C TYR A 57 -6.15 2.43 -0.28
N ARG A 58 -7.00 1.62 -0.90
CA ARG A 58 -8.46 1.82 -0.89
C ARG A 58 -9.12 0.76 -0.04
N CYS A 59 -10.14 1.18 0.70
CA CYS A 59 -10.91 0.26 1.51
C CYS A 59 -11.67 -0.70 0.58
N PRO A 60 -11.56 -2.02 0.75
CA PRO A 60 -12.29 -2.98 -0.07
C PRO A 60 -13.81 -2.91 0.16
N HIS A 61 -14.26 -2.39 1.31
CA HIS A 61 -15.68 -2.31 1.65
C HIS A 61 -16.36 -1.00 1.21
N CYS A 62 -15.68 0.14 1.33
CA CYS A 62 -16.27 1.44 1.01
C CYS A 62 -15.62 2.15 -0.19
N GLY A 63 -14.54 1.59 -0.75
CA GLY A 63 -13.81 2.17 -1.89
C GLY A 63 -13.06 3.47 -1.58
N LYS A 64 -13.19 4.02 -0.37
CA LYS A 64 -12.54 5.27 0.03
C LYS A 64 -11.05 5.03 0.30
N GLY A 65 -10.21 5.99 -0.06
CA GLY A 65 -8.77 5.97 0.22
C GLY A 65 -8.48 5.92 1.73
N LEU A 66 -7.49 5.12 2.10
CA LEU A 66 -6.88 5.03 3.42
C LEU A 66 -5.58 5.82 3.44
N ASP A 67 -5.19 6.29 4.62
CA ASP A 67 -3.90 6.93 4.83
C ASP A 67 -2.74 5.95 4.59
N CYS A 68 -1.88 6.27 3.62
CA CYS A 68 -0.65 5.52 3.30
C CYS A 68 0.33 5.45 4.47
N ARG A 69 0.27 6.42 5.40
CA ARG A 69 1.12 6.48 6.60
C ARG A 69 0.66 5.54 7.71
N ARG A 70 -0.56 5.00 7.63
CA ARG A 70 -1.11 4.15 8.69
C ARG A 70 -0.51 2.76 8.59
N ARG A 71 0.05 2.24 9.68
CA ARG A 71 0.46 0.83 9.74
C ARG A 71 -0.80 -0.03 9.68
N VAL A 72 -0.95 -0.75 8.57
CA VAL A 72 -2.09 -1.62 8.33
C VAL A 72 -1.80 -2.99 8.95
N ASN A 73 -2.38 -3.25 10.12
CA ASN A 73 -2.42 -4.54 10.79
C ASN A 73 -3.77 -5.27 10.57
N GLU A 74 -3.82 -6.55 10.93
CA GLU A 74 -4.99 -7.43 10.80
C GLU A 74 -6.27 -6.85 11.44
N ASP A 75 -6.12 -6.11 12.55
CA ASP A 75 -7.23 -5.49 13.29
C ASP A 75 -7.50 -4.03 12.88
N THR A 76 -6.92 -3.56 11.77
CA THR A 76 -7.09 -2.16 11.36
C THR A 76 -8.51 -1.93 10.87
N VAL A 77 -9.19 -0.99 11.51
CA VAL A 77 -10.54 -0.55 11.18
C VAL A 77 -10.47 0.65 10.25
N CYS A 78 -11.29 0.63 9.19
CA CYS A 78 -11.44 1.76 8.30
C CYS A 78 -12.16 2.92 9.04
N PRO A 79 -11.58 4.13 9.10
CA PRO A 79 -12.18 5.25 9.84
C PRO A 79 -13.46 5.80 9.20
N LYS A 80 -13.81 5.36 7.98
CA LYS A 80 -14.98 5.88 7.24
C LYS A 80 -16.17 4.93 7.22
N CYS A 81 -15.94 3.61 7.32
CA CYS A 81 -17.02 2.63 7.34
C CYS A 81 -17.01 1.77 8.61
N GLU A 82 -16.06 2.00 9.51
CA GLU A 82 -15.90 1.30 10.80
C GLU A 82 -15.83 -0.24 10.68
N LYS A 83 -15.63 -0.74 9.46
CA LYS A 83 -15.39 -2.15 9.17
C LYS A 83 -13.90 -2.46 9.21
N TYR A 84 -13.56 -3.63 9.72
CA TYR A 84 -12.23 -4.20 9.61
C TYR A 84 -11.85 -4.34 8.14
N ILE A 85 -10.64 -3.91 7.78
CA ILE A 85 -10.19 -3.92 6.38
C ILE A 85 -10.01 -5.35 5.85
N PHE A 86 -9.68 -6.29 6.74
CA PHE A 86 -9.36 -7.68 6.37
C PHE A 86 -10.37 -8.71 6.88
N ARG A 87 -11.29 -8.34 7.79
CA ARG A 87 -12.31 -9.25 8.30
C ARG A 87 -13.63 -9.04 7.56
N GLY A 88 -14.23 -10.12 7.09
CA GLY A 88 -15.52 -10.11 6.38
C GLY A 88 -15.44 -9.89 4.86
N LEU A 89 -14.29 -10.21 4.22
CA LEU A 89 -14.13 -10.30 2.76
C LEU A 89 -14.42 -11.69 2.20
#